data_AF-A0A8R1IEJ4-F1
#
_entry.id   AF-A0A8R1IEJ4-F1
#
_cell.length_a   1.000
_cell.length_b   1.000
_cell.length_c   1.000
_cell.angle_alpha   90.00
_cell.angle_beta   90.00
_cell.angle_gamma   90.00
#
_symmetry.space_group_name_H-M   'P 1'
#
loop_
_entity.id
_entity.type
_entity.pdbx_description
1 polymer ?
#
loop_
_entity_poly.entity_id
_entity_poly.type
_entity_poly.pdbx_seq_one_letter_code
_entity_poly.pdbx_strand_id
1 'polypeptide(L)'
;MRLTQAHLDELITMVMPCLKLMAFTKTCKEIVSPTFRSACLLCPKLILPVVLDMVYPALETLVEPHRLLQTLGTLLGVLIPLVKDEPDAEGKTYRVHIITILNSLLPALDTNDISKCMVAYQIIGVIVNMIPLVDCSDAVHSRCDLTEDEKELCSATANFDGIISMLMDRMFEMLIQVGQTATTTGTHGSIAAKTGNNIEDQIFHRGTLSVFKGICRNSSTELFTIAMSKLYNIACEHVYDSRIANDVIADMIQVACKFRPEIAFNKFFKLVLAKLQGCISRKFSKIFM
;
A
#
# COMPACT_ATOMS: atom_id res chain seq x y z
N MET A 1 33.53 -0.20 27.94
CA MET A 1 32.76 -1.45 27.94
C MET A 1 31.79 -1.39 26.78
N ARG A 2 31.80 -2.36 25.84
CA ARG A 2 30.84 -2.40 24.73
C ARG A 2 29.74 -3.42 25.04
N LEU A 3 28.51 -3.13 24.65
CA LEU A 3 27.40 -4.09 24.73
C LEU A 3 27.64 -5.20 23.70
N THR A 4 27.42 -6.46 24.11
CA THR A 4 27.46 -7.63 23.23
C THR A 4 26.03 -7.98 22.81
N GLN A 5 25.87 -8.79 21.75
CA GLN A 5 24.54 -9.23 21.31
C GLN A 5 23.80 -10.00 22.42
N ALA A 6 24.50 -10.83 23.19
CA ALA A 6 23.91 -11.56 24.32
C ALA A 6 23.28 -10.63 25.37
N HIS A 7 23.92 -9.49 25.67
CA HIS A 7 23.34 -8.50 26.59
C HIS A 7 22.08 -7.83 26.01
N LEU A 8 22.05 -7.61 24.68
CA LEU A 8 20.87 -7.05 24.01
C LEU A 8 19.71 -8.05 24.00
N ASP A 9 20.01 -9.32 23.72
CA ASP A 9 19.01 -10.39 23.70
C ASP A 9 18.40 -10.61 25.10
N GLU A 10 19.24 -10.60 26.15
CA GLU A 10 18.78 -10.68 27.54
C GLU A 10 17.88 -9.48 27.90
N LEU A 11 18.30 -8.26 27.53
CA LEU A 11 17.50 -7.06 27.72
C LEU A 11 16.13 -7.16 27.04
N ILE A 12 16.10 -7.52 25.75
CA ILE A 12 14.87 -7.65 24.97
C ILE A 12 13.98 -8.75 25.55
N THR A 13 14.56 -9.85 26.00
CA THR A 13 13.82 -10.94 26.65
C THR A 13 13.15 -10.46 27.94
N MET A 14 13.86 -9.69 28.77
CA MET A 14 13.31 -9.12 30.01
C MET A 14 12.15 -8.15 29.75
N VAL A 15 12.24 -7.30 28.72
CA VAL A 15 11.19 -6.31 28.40
C VAL A 15 10.06 -6.87 27.53
N MET A 16 10.21 -8.10 26.99
CA MET A 16 9.24 -8.73 26.09
C MET A 16 7.80 -8.75 26.64
N PRO A 17 7.54 -9.09 27.92
CA PRO A 17 6.18 -9.06 28.47
C PRO A 17 5.57 -7.65 28.43
N CYS A 18 6.37 -6.62 28.71
CA CYS A 18 5.95 -5.22 28.65
C CYS A 18 5.66 -4.77 27.21
N LEU A 19 6.47 -5.21 26.23
CA LEU A 19 6.22 -4.94 24.81
C LEU A 19 4.92 -5.57 24.34
N LYS A 20 4.66 -6.84 24.70
CA LYS A 20 3.40 -7.52 24.38
C LYS A 20 2.18 -6.83 25.00
N LEU A 21 2.29 -6.35 26.23
CA LEU A 21 1.22 -5.57 26.86
C LEU A 21 1.01 -4.22 26.16
N MET A 22 2.11 -3.54 25.83
CA MET A 22 2.09 -2.24 25.14
C MET A 22 1.46 -2.34 23.75
N ALA A 23 1.64 -3.46 23.03
CA ALA A 23 1.04 -3.66 21.71
C ALA A 23 -0.48 -3.40 21.70
N PHE A 24 -1.18 -3.73 22.80
CA PHE A 24 -2.62 -3.60 22.94
C PHE A 24 -3.05 -2.42 23.82
N THR A 25 -2.17 -1.44 24.03
CA THR A 25 -2.48 -0.25 24.82
C THR A 25 -3.65 0.55 24.24
N LYS A 26 -4.48 1.11 25.13
CA LYS A 26 -5.56 2.04 24.76
C LYS A 26 -5.09 3.50 24.79
N THR A 27 -4.02 3.80 25.52
CA THR A 27 -3.41 5.12 25.69
C THR A 27 -2.03 5.16 25.05
N CYS A 28 -1.56 6.37 24.68
CA CYS A 28 -0.23 6.57 24.11
C CYS A 28 0.05 5.66 22.89
N LYS A 29 -0.89 5.56 21.95
CA LYS A 29 -0.76 4.68 20.78
C LYS A 29 0.42 5.10 19.88
N GLU A 30 0.75 6.38 19.88
CA GLU A 30 1.83 7.00 19.13
C GLU A 30 3.23 6.50 19.50
N ILE A 31 3.43 5.98 20.72
CA ILE A 31 4.74 5.44 21.14
C ILE A 31 4.94 3.97 20.77
N VAL A 32 3.87 3.26 20.37
CA VAL A 32 3.92 1.81 20.08
C VAL A 32 4.88 1.54 18.92
N SER A 33 4.64 2.15 17.75
CA SER A 33 5.47 1.92 16.56
C SER A 33 6.95 2.30 16.77
N PRO A 34 7.30 3.48 17.35
CA PRO A 34 8.69 3.81 17.68
C PRO A 34 9.36 2.83 18.66
N THR A 35 8.62 2.35 19.66
CA THR A 35 9.16 1.41 20.66
C THR A 35 9.46 0.06 20.03
N PHE A 36 8.51 -0.50 19.27
CA PHE A 36 8.72 -1.74 18.52
C PHE A 36 9.83 -1.62 17.48
N ARG A 37 9.94 -0.46 16.80
CA ARG A 37 11.05 -0.17 15.90
C ARG A 37 12.39 -0.25 16.62
N SER A 38 12.50 0.40 17.77
CA SER A 38 13.74 0.44 18.55
C SER A 38 14.12 -0.95 19.06
N ALA A 39 13.14 -1.70 19.58
CA ALA A 39 13.35 -3.08 20.01
C ALA A 39 13.79 -3.99 18.86
N CYS A 40 13.13 -3.89 17.71
CA CYS A 40 13.43 -4.71 16.54
C CYS A 40 14.78 -4.38 15.89
N LEU A 41 15.24 -3.13 15.99
CA LEU A 41 16.59 -2.74 15.54
C LEU A 41 17.69 -3.36 16.41
N LEU A 42 17.41 -3.65 17.68
CA LEU A 42 18.37 -4.29 18.60
C LEU A 42 18.40 -5.82 18.43
N CYS A 43 17.22 -6.46 18.41
CA CYS A 43 17.09 -7.91 18.31
C CYS A 43 15.98 -8.30 17.33
N PRO A 44 16.20 -8.22 16.01
CA PRO A 44 15.16 -8.49 15.01
C PRO A 44 14.63 -9.93 15.10
N LYS A 45 15.53 -10.91 15.30
CA LYS A 45 15.17 -12.33 15.38
C LYS A 45 14.28 -12.69 16.57
N LEU A 46 14.24 -11.87 17.62
CA LEU A 46 13.33 -12.05 18.76
C LEU A 46 12.00 -11.29 18.58
N ILE A 47 12.04 -10.12 17.96
CA ILE A 47 10.88 -9.23 17.87
C ILE A 47 9.99 -9.54 16.66
N LEU A 48 10.58 -9.83 15.50
CA LEU A 48 9.82 -10.16 14.27
C LEU A 48 8.82 -11.31 14.48
N PRO A 49 9.21 -12.50 14.98
CA PRO A 49 8.26 -13.59 15.18
C PRO A 49 7.14 -13.20 16.14
N VAL A 50 7.46 -12.48 17.23
CA VAL A 50 6.45 -12.01 18.19
C VAL A 50 5.43 -11.07 17.56
N VAL A 51 5.87 -10.17 16.67
CA VAL A 51 4.94 -9.28 15.96
C VAL A 51 4.11 -10.05 14.93
N LEU A 52 4.72 -10.98 14.17
CA LEU A 52 4.00 -11.81 13.20
C LEU A 52 2.93 -12.68 13.87
N ASP A 53 3.23 -13.30 15.01
CA ASP A 53 2.29 -14.09 15.82
C ASP A 53 1.09 -13.27 16.32
N MET A 54 1.26 -11.96 16.48
CA MET A 54 0.14 -11.06 16.83
C MET A 54 -0.65 -10.60 15.60
N VAL A 55 0.04 -10.36 14.48
CA VAL A 55 -0.54 -9.80 13.25
C VAL A 55 -1.42 -10.83 12.54
N TYR A 56 -0.97 -12.07 12.38
CA TYR A 56 -1.70 -13.09 11.62
C TYR A 56 -3.10 -13.36 12.18
N PRO A 57 -3.28 -13.64 13.49
CA PRO A 57 -4.61 -13.82 14.07
C PRO A 57 -5.49 -12.57 13.93
N ALA A 58 -4.90 -11.37 13.98
CA ALA A 58 -5.63 -10.13 13.84
C ALA A 58 -6.10 -9.87 12.40
N LEU A 59 -5.37 -10.36 11.39
CA LEU A 59 -5.76 -10.29 9.98
C LEU A 59 -6.89 -11.27 9.65
N GLU A 60 -6.94 -12.44 10.30
CA GLU A 60 -7.98 -13.46 10.08
C GLU A 60 -9.29 -13.17 10.81
N THR A 61 -9.25 -12.46 11.94
CA THR A 61 -10.43 -12.27 12.79
C THR A 61 -11.27 -11.07 12.35
N LEU A 62 -12.48 -11.35 11.84
CA LEU A 62 -13.49 -10.32 11.52
C LEU A 62 -14.16 -9.71 12.75
N VAL A 63 -14.01 -10.33 13.93
CA VAL A 63 -14.86 -10.08 15.11
C VAL A 63 -14.26 -9.03 16.07
N GLU A 64 -12.96 -8.73 15.98
CA GLU A 64 -12.27 -7.84 16.93
C GLU A 64 -11.45 -6.73 16.23
N PRO A 65 -12.13 -5.76 15.58
CA PRO A 65 -11.48 -4.74 14.72
C PRO A 65 -10.43 -3.89 15.44
N HIS A 66 -10.58 -3.66 16.75
CA HIS A 66 -9.60 -2.90 17.53
C HIS A 66 -8.25 -3.62 17.69
N ARG A 67 -8.23 -4.96 17.73
CA ARG A 67 -6.98 -5.74 17.78
C ARG A 67 -6.20 -5.62 16.48
N LEU A 68 -6.90 -5.53 15.35
CA LEU A 68 -6.26 -5.33 14.05
C LEU A 68 -5.54 -3.97 13.99
N LEU A 69 -6.20 -2.86 14.34
CA LEU A 69 -5.55 -1.54 14.30
C LEU A 69 -4.30 -1.48 15.20
N GLN A 70 -4.36 -2.08 16.39
CA GLN A 70 -3.26 -2.12 17.35
C GLN A 70 -2.07 -2.94 16.83
N THR A 71 -2.33 -4.13 16.28
CA THR A 71 -1.29 -5.00 15.71
C THR A 71 -0.71 -4.46 14.41
N LEU A 72 -1.48 -3.74 13.60
CA LEU A 72 -0.94 -3.01 12.44
C LEU A 72 0.01 -1.87 12.88
N GLY A 73 -0.26 -1.23 14.02
CA GLY A 73 0.64 -0.24 14.62
C GLY A 73 2.00 -0.84 15.02
N THR A 74 2.01 -2.05 15.59
CA THR A 74 3.27 -2.75 15.90
C THR A 74 3.99 -3.20 14.63
N LEU A 75 3.25 -3.72 13.63
CA LEU A 75 3.77 -4.10 12.32
C LEU A 75 4.48 -2.94 11.63
N LEU A 76 3.86 -1.75 11.62
CA LEU A 76 4.46 -0.54 11.04
C LEU A 76 5.80 -0.18 11.70
N GLY A 77 5.98 -0.49 12.99
CA GLY A 77 7.24 -0.30 13.71
C GLY A 77 8.37 -1.19 13.20
N VAL A 78 8.05 -2.44 12.87
CA VAL A 78 9.03 -3.48 12.50
C VAL A 78 9.14 -3.73 11.00
N LEU A 79 8.35 -3.04 10.19
CA LEU A 79 8.24 -3.28 8.76
C LEU A 79 9.56 -3.12 7.99
N ILE A 80 10.37 -2.10 8.34
CA ILE A 80 11.68 -1.89 7.69
C ILE A 80 12.66 -3.02 8.05
N PRO A 81 12.86 -3.38 9.33
CA PRO A 81 13.62 -4.58 9.69
C PRO A 81 13.11 -5.86 9.02
N LEU A 82 11.79 -6.05 8.89
CA LEU A 82 11.21 -7.21 8.24
C LEU A 82 11.56 -7.28 6.74
N VAL A 83 11.46 -6.15 6.03
CA VAL A 83 11.85 -6.07 4.61
C VAL A 83 13.35 -6.31 4.41
N LYS A 84 14.17 -5.85 5.35
CA LYS A 84 15.64 -5.97 5.32
C LYS A 84 16.17 -7.21 6.03
N ASP A 85 15.30 -8.13 6.45
CA ASP A 85 15.72 -9.32 7.19
C ASP A 85 16.68 -10.16 6.34
N GLU A 86 17.79 -10.55 6.95
CA GLU A 86 18.80 -11.42 6.32
C GLU A 86 18.59 -12.85 6.80
N PRO A 87 18.82 -13.86 5.93
CA PRO A 87 18.79 -15.26 6.33
C PRO A 87 19.70 -15.52 7.53
N ASP A 88 19.23 -16.32 8.49
CA ASP A 88 20.09 -16.78 9.58
C ASP A 88 21.05 -17.90 9.11
N ALA A 89 21.78 -18.51 10.05
CA ALA A 89 22.74 -19.58 9.73
C ALA A 89 22.06 -20.84 9.14
N GLU A 90 20.76 -21.02 9.36
CA GLU A 90 19.95 -22.10 8.77
C GLU A 90 19.29 -21.68 7.45
N GLY A 91 19.53 -20.43 7.01
CA GLY A 91 18.92 -19.85 5.81
C GLY A 91 17.51 -19.30 6.02
N LYS A 92 17.02 -19.23 7.27
CA LYS A 92 15.65 -18.82 7.55
C LYS A 92 15.47 -17.31 7.51
N THR A 93 14.41 -16.86 6.88
CA THR A 93 14.07 -15.43 6.76
C THR A 93 12.58 -15.17 6.86
N TYR A 94 12.22 -14.01 7.41
CA TYR A 94 10.84 -13.57 7.54
C TYR A 94 10.34 -12.78 6.32
N ARG A 95 11.16 -12.61 5.28
CA ARG A 95 10.83 -11.76 4.11
C ARG A 95 9.60 -12.23 3.34
N VAL A 96 9.32 -13.54 3.29
CA VAL A 96 8.13 -14.09 2.61
C VAL A 96 6.83 -13.52 3.17
N HIS A 97 6.79 -13.24 4.47
CA HIS A 97 5.61 -12.69 5.14
C HIS A 97 5.19 -11.32 4.57
N ILE A 98 6.10 -10.56 3.96
CA ILE A 98 5.78 -9.27 3.32
C ILE A 98 4.73 -9.45 2.21
N ILE A 99 4.87 -10.49 1.38
CA ILE A 99 3.96 -10.75 0.27
C ILE A 99 2.60 -11.19 0.81
N THR A 100 2.59 -12.08 1.80
CA THR A 100 1.36 -12.53 2.47
C THR A 100 0.63 -11.36 3.12
N ILE A 101 1.34 -10.52 3.88
CA ILE A 101 0.78 -9.33 4.55
C ILE A 101 0.22 -8.35 3.52
N LEU A 102 0.92 -8.10 2.42
CA LEU A 102 0.45 -7.21 1.36
C LEU A 102 -0.90 -7.68 0.79
N ASN A 103 -1.05 -8.98 0.55
CA ASN A 103 -2.32 -9.57 0.09
C ASN A 103 -3.41 -9.51 1.17
N SER A 104 -3.08 -9.84 2.42
CA SER A 104 -4.03 -9.82 3.55
C SER A 104 -4.48 -8.42 3.95
N LEU A 105 -3.76 -7.36 3.57
CA LEU A 105 -4.13 -5.97 3.83
C LEU A 105 -5.10 -5.38 2.80
N LEU A 106 -5.34 -6.04 1.66
CA LEU A 106 -6.25 -5.51 0.65
C LEU A 106 -7.68 -5.27 1.19
N PRO A 107 -8.28 -6.16 2.00
CA PRO A 107 -9.59 -5.91 2.62
C PRO A 107 -9.57 -4.83 3.70
N ALA A 108 -8.40 -4.37 4.14
CA ALA A 108 -8.26 -3.27 5.09
C ALA A 108 -8.38 -1.89 4.45
N LEU A 109 -8.30 -1.81 3.12
CA LEU A 109 -8.64 -0.64 2.33
C LEU A 109 -10.16 -0.56 2.20
N ASP A 110 -10.79 0.10 3.15
CA ASP A 110 -12.24 0.20 3.29
C ASP A 110 -12.65 1.66 3.57
N THR A 111 -13.69 2.15 2.91
CA THR A 111 -14.21 3.50 3.16
C THR A 111 -14.96 3.61 4.47
N ASN A 112 -15.44 2.49 5.04
CA ASN A 112 -16.23 2.49 6.27
C ASN A 112 -15.38 2.63 7.54
N ASP A 113 -14.09 2.29 7.48
CA ASP A 113 -13.14 2.42 8.60
C ASP A 113 -11.89 3.18 8.16
N ILE A 114 -11.96 4.50 8.24
CA ILE A 114 -10.89 5.42 7.85
C ILE A 114 -9.61 5.19 8.67
N SER A 115 -9.75 4.82 9.96
CA SER A 115 -8.58 4.59 10.82
C SER A 115 -7.80 3.36 10.36
N LYS A 116 -8.51 2.27 10.06
CA LYS A 116 -7.91 1.05 9.50
C LYS A 116 -7.33 1.31 8.11
N CYS A 117 -8.08 1.99 7.26
CA CYS A 117 -7.68 2.35 5.90
C CYS A 117 -6.39 3.19 5.88
N MET A 118 -6.28 4.18 6.77
CA MET A 118 -5.09 5.02 6.90
C MET A 118 -3.83 4.20 7.23
N VAL A 119 -3.91 3.28 8.20
CA VAL A 119 -2.77 2.45 8.59
C VAL A 119 -2.44 1.43 7.50
N ALA A 120 -3.44 0.86 6.82
CA ALA A 120 -3.24 -0.02 5.67
C ALA A 120 -2.49 0.71 4.54
N TYR A 121 -2.91 1.93 4.16
CA TYR A 121 -2.18 2.75 3.19
C TYR A 121 -0.73 3.02 3.59
N GLN A 122 -0.47 3.27 4.88
CA GLN A 122 0.90 3.47 5.37
C GLN A 122 1.75 2.21 5.23
N ILE A 123 1.24 1.05 5.64
CA ILE A 123 1.97 -0.22 5.57
C ILE A 123 2.22 -0.62 4.12
N ILE A 124 1.17 -0.63 3.29
CA ILE A 124 1.27 -0.93 1.85
C ILE A 124 2.25 0.04 1.20
N GLY A 125 2.12 1.35 1.49
CA GLY A 125 2.99 2.39 0.99
C GLY A 125 4.46 2.15 1.32
N VAL A 126 4.78 1.75 2.56
CA VAL A 126 6.15 1.40 2.94
C VAL A 126 6.63 0.17 2.19
N ILE A 127 5.82 -0.89 2.09
CA ILE A 127 6.17 -2.12 1.36
C ILE A 127 6.52 -1.79 -0.09
N VAL A 128 5.59 -1.19 -0.85
CA VAL A 128 5.80 -0.92 -2.28
C VAL A 128 6.94 0.05 -2.55
N ASN A 129 7.35 0.87 -1.57
CA ASN A 129 8.51 1.75 -1.70
C ASN A 129 9.84 1.06 -1.37
N MET A 130 9.82 -0.03 -0.61
CA MET A 130 11.01 -0.69 -0.07
C MET A 130 11.38 -2.00 -0.78
N ILE A 131 10.45 -2.64 -1.49
CA ILE A 131 10.72 -3.87 -2.25
C ILE A 131 10.66 -3.65 -3.76
N PRO A 132 11.50 -4.33 -4.55
CA PRO A 132 11.30 -4.44 -6.00
C PRO A 132 10.06 -5.32 -6.26
N LEU A 133 9.08 -4.77 -6.97
CA LEU A 133 7.90 -5.50 -7.41
C LEU A 133 8.21 -6.13 -8.76
N VAL A 134 8.79 -7.33 -8.73
CA VAL A 134 9.17 -8.10 -9.92
C VAL A 134 8.81 -9.55 -9.66
N ASP A 135 8.20 -10.21 -10.64
CA ASP A 135 8.01 -11.65 -10.60
C ASP A 135 9.35 -12.34 -10.86
N CYS A 136 9.82 -13.03 -9.82
CA CYS A 136 11.05 -13.80 -9.79
C CYS A 136 10.77 -15.29 -9.57
N SER A 137 9.55 -15.76 -9.80
CA SER A 137 9.16 -17.16 -9.55
C SER A 137 9.94 -18.16 -10.41
N ASP A 138 10.29 -17.80 -11.65
CA ASP A 138 11.14 -18.59 -12.54
C ASP A 138 12.57 -18.81 -12.01
N ALA A 139 13.02 -18.03 -11.03
CA ALA A 139 14.34 -18.20 -10.41
C ALA A 139 14.50 -19.58 -9.77
N VAL A 140 13.40 -20.17 -9.28
CA VAL A 140 13.38 -21.49 -8.63
C VAL A 140 13.82 -22.61 -9.58
N HIS A 141 13.58 -22.45 -10.88
CA HIS A 141 13.95 -23.44 -11.90
C HIS A 141 15.29 -23.15 -12.57
N SER A 142 15.71 -21.88 -12.59
CA SER A 142 16.91 -21.43 -13.29
C SER A 142 18.16 -21.36 -12.41
N ARG A 143 18.00 -21.21 -11.08
CA ARG A 143 19.11 -21.09 -10.12
C ARG A 143 19.19 -22.31 -9.21
N CYS A 144 20.41 -22.77 -8.95
CA CYS A 144 20.69 -23.90 -8.06
C CYS A 144 21.29 -23.49 -6.70
N ASP A 145 21.52 -22.19 -6.49
CA ASP A 145 22.18 -21.62 -5.32
C ASP A 145 21.23 -20.99 -4.30
N LEU A 146 19.92 -21.20 -4.47
CA LEU A 146 18.88 -20.67 -3.58
C LEU A 146 18.62 -21.58 -2.38
N THR A 147 18.45 -20.99 -1.19
CA THR A 147 17.92 -21.71 -0.02
C THR A 147 16.44 -22.06 -0.21
N GLU A 148 15.90 -22.94 0.65
CA GLU A 148 14.46 -23.29 0.58
C GLU A 148 13.56 -22.06 0.83
N ASP A 149 13.86 -21.23 1.82
CA ASP A 149 13.14 -19.97 2.08
C ASP A 149 13.26 -18.98 0.91
N GLU A 150 14.41 -18.93 0.23
CA GLU A 150 14.57 -18.09 -0.97
C GLU A 150 13.74 -18.61 -2.14
N LYS A 151 13.64 -19.94 -2.31
CA LYS A 151 12.74 -20.54 -3.31
C LYS A 151 11.28 -20.25 -2.99
N GLU A 152 10.88 -20.31 -1.72
CA GLU A 152 9.53 -19.96 -1.29
C GLU A 152 9.24 -18.49 -1.57
N LEU A 153 10.16 -17.58 -1.20
CA LEU A 153 10.04 -16.16 -1.47
C LEU A 153 9.92 -15.86 -2.97
N CYS A 154 10.78 -16.45 -3.80
CA CYS A 154 10.72 -16.34 -5.25
C CYS A 154 9.37 -16.85 -5.78
N SER A 155 8.93 -18.04 -5.36
CA SER A 155 7.63 -18.59 -5.76
C SER A 155 6.47 -17.67 -5.40
N ALA A 156 6.51 -17.05 -4.22
CA ALA A 156 5.47 -16.13 -3.76
C ALA A 156 5.36 -14.86 -4.62
N THR A 157 6.44 -14.44 -5.30
CA THR A 157 6.41 -13.26 -6.19
C THR A 157 5.53 -13.41 -7.42
N ALA A 158 5.18 -14.64 -7.82
CA ALA A 158 4.20 -14.91 -8.88
C ALA A 158 2.83 -14.24 -8.61
N ASN A 159 2.52 -14.00 -7.33
CA ASN A 159 1.26 -13.37 -6.93
C ASN A 159 1.24 -11.85 -7.13
N PHE A 160 2.36 -11.20 -7.49
CA PHE A 160 2.41 -9.73 -7.59
C PHE A 160 1.46 -9.17 -8.64
N ASP A 161 1.24 -9.84 -9.77
CA ASP A 161 0.23 -9.43 -10.76
C ASP A 161 -1.15 -9.34 -10.10
N GLY A 162 -1.63 -10.45 -9.54
CA GLY A 162 -2.92 -10.51 -8.87
C GLY A 162 -3.06 -9.50 -7.73
N ILE A 163 -2.02 -9.35 -6.90
CA ILE A 163 -2.02 -8.41 -5.79
C ILE A 163 -2.11 -6.96 -6.28
N ILE A 164 -1.29 -6.56 -7.26
CA ILE A 164 -1.33 -5.19 -7.82
C ILE A 164 -2.67 -4.94 -8.50
N SER A 165 -3.17 -5.92 -9.25
CA SER A 165 -4.47 -5.87 -9.91
C SER A 165 -5.59 -5.60 -8.90
N MET A 166 -5.69 -6.42 -7.86
CA MET A 166 -6.70 -6.27 -6.80
C MET A 166 -6.53 -4.98 -5.99
N LEU A 167 -5.29 -4.58 -5.71
CA LEU A 167 -4.99 -3.34 -5.00
C LEU A 167 -5.49 -2.11 -5.77
N MET A 168 -5.25 -2.06 -7.08
CA MET A 168 -5.75 -1.00 -7.94
C MET A 168 -7.29 -0.99 -7.97
N ASP A 169 -7.92 -2.15 -8.14
CA ASP A 169 -9.39 -2.26 -8.13
C ASP A 169 -9.98 -1.75 -6.81
N ARG A 170 -9.42 -2.14 -5.67
CA ARG A 170 -9.88 -1.63 -4.36
C ARG A 170 -9.71 -0.13 -4.20
N MET A 171 -8.54 0.43 -4.53
CA MET A 171 -8.33 1.89 -4.46
C MET A 171 -9.33 2.65 -5.33
N PHE A 172 -9.70 2.09 -6.47
CA PHE A 172 -10.63 2.69 -7.40
C PHE A 172 -12.11 2.54 -7.01
N GLU A 173 -12.51 1.36 -6.52
CA GLU A 173 -13.84 1.14 -5.94
C GLU A 173 -14.10 2.16 -4.81
N MET A 174 -13.12 2.33 -3.92
CA MET A 174 -13.19 3.32 -2.85
C MET A 174 -13.30 4.75 -3.40
N LEU A 175 -12.55 5.08 -4.47
CA LEU A 175 -12.61 6.39 -5.11
C LEU A 175 -14.01 6.68 -5.68
N ILE A 176 -14.64 5.67 -6.30
CA ILE A 176 -16.01 5.77 -6.83
C ILE A 176 -17.01 5.94 -5.68
N GLN A 177 -16.88 5.15 -4.60
CA GLN A 177 -17.77 5.23 -3.43
C GLN A 177 -17.74 6.61 -2.77
N VAL A 178 -16.54 7.16 -2.52
CA VAL A 178 -16.36 8.53 -2.01
C VAL A 178 -16.94 9.56 -2.98
N GLY A 179 -16.84 9.32 -4.28
CA GLY A 179 -17.43 10.19 -5.29
C GLY A 179 -18.95 10.23 -5.26
N GLN A 180 -19.61 9.09 -4.99
CA GLN A 180 -21.06 8.99 -4.94
C GLN A 180 -21.65 9.56 -3.65
N THR A 181 -21.03 9.35 -2.48
CA THR A 181 -21.51 9.91 -1.21
C THR A 181 -21.46 11.43 -1.16
N ALA A 182 -20.54 12.06 -1.89
CA ALA A 182 -20.50 13.52 -2.05
C ALA A 182 -21.75 14.10 -2.73
N THR A 183 -22.40 13.33 -3.62
CA THR A 183 -23.59 13.79 -4.37
C THR A 183 -24.90 13.70 -3.58
N THR A 184 -25.02 12.75 -2.65
CA THR A 184 -26.27 12.51 -1.88
C THR A 184 -26.45 13.46 -0.69
N THR A 185 -25.38 14.05 -0.17
CA THR A 185 -25.43 15.07 0.91
C THR A 185 -25.69 16.49 0.38
N GLY A 186 -26.15 16.63 -0.87
CA GLY A 186 -26.25 17.88 -1.61
C GLY A 186 -27.57 18.65 -1.51
N THR A 187 -28.50 18.27 -0.63
CA THR A 187 -29.87 18.84 -0.68
C THR A 187 -30.09 20.20 -0.02
N HIS A 188 -29.19 20.81 0.78
CA HIS A 188 -29.46 22.15 1.35
C HIS A 188 -28.22 23.03 1.66
N GLY A 189 -27.18 23.03 0.83
CA GLY A 189 -26.00 23.87 1.07
C GLY A 189 -25.45 24.52 -0.19
N SER A 190 -25.24 25.85 -0.14
CA SER A 190 -24.56 26.66 -1.15
C SER A 190 -23.29 25.97 -1.68
N ILE A 191 -23.14 25.95 -3.01
CA ILE A 191 -21.99 25.42 -3.78
C ILE A 191 -20.65 26.04 -3.33
N ALA A 192 -20.67 27.15 -2.61
CA ALA A 192 -19.48 27.84 -2.11
C ALA A 192 -19.01 27.41 -0.70
N ALA A 193 -19.72 26.50 -0.01
CA ALA A 193 -19.49 26.21 1.42
C ALA A 193 -18.90 24.82 1.75
N LYS A 194 -18.52 24.00 0.77
CA LYS A 194 -17.77 22.74 0.98
C LYS A 194 -16.28 22.86 0.58
N THR A 195 -15.71 24.05 0.71
CA THR A 195 -14.27 24.32 0.58
C THR A 195 -13.53 23.94 1.88
N GLY A 196 -13.82 22.76 2.42
CA GLY A 196 -13.25 22.26 3.66
C GLY A 196 -12.60 20.91 3.41
N ASN A 197 -11.27 20.89 3.44
CA ASN A 197 -10.43 19.71 3.54
C ASN A 197 -11.05 18.64 4.47
N ASN A 198 -11.85 17.70 3.95
CA ASN A 198 -12.23 16.53 4.74
C ASN A 198 -10.95 15.69 4.91
N ILE A 199 -10.61 15.36 6.15
CA ILE A 199 -9.41 14.59 6.47
C ILE A 199 -9.46 13.23 5.75
N GLU A 200 -10.66 12.67 5.60
CA GLU A 200 -10.93 11.43 4.88
C GLU A 200 -10.54 11.54 3.40
N ASP A 201 -11.01 12.60 2.71
CA ASP A 201 -10.67 12.86 1.31
C ASP A 201 -9.15 12.99 1.11
N GLN A 202 -8.45 13.63 2.06
CA GLN A 202 -7.00 13.72 2.02
C GLN A 202 -6.32 12.37 2.25
N ILE A 203 -6.85 11.52 3.14
CA ILE A 203 -6.33 10.17 3.37
C ILE A 203 -6.47 9.33 2.10
N PHE A 204 -7.64 9.34 1.45
CA PHE A 204 -7.84 8.64 0.18
C PHE A 204 -6.91 9.18 -0.90
N HIS A 205 -6.89 10.49 -1.11
CA HIS A 205 -6.08 11.10 -2.15
C HIS A 205 -4.59 10.84 -1.95
N ARG A 206 -4.05 11.13 -0.77
CA ARG A 206 -2.62 10.94 -0.49
C ARG A 206 -2.24 9.47 -0.40
N GLY A 207 -3.11 8.64 0.19
CA GLY A 207 -2.93 7.20 0.32
C GLY A 207 -2.81 6.52 -1.04
N THR A 208 -3.85 6.67 -1.88
CA THR A 208 -3.88 6.13 -3.25
C THR A 208 -2.69 6.59 -4.06
N LEU A 209 -2.41 7.91 -4.05
CA LEU A 209 -1.31 8.45 -4.84
C LEU A 209 0.06 7.98 -4.34
N SER A 210 0.24 7.83 -3.03
CA SER A 210 1.49 7.34 -2.42
C SER A 210 1.77 5.89 -2.83
N VAL A 211 0.77 5.02 -2.71
CA VAL A 211 0.86 3.61 -3.10
C VAL A 211 1.11 3.50 -4.61
N PHE A 212 0.34 4.21 -5.43
CA PHE A 212 0.49 4.18 -6.88
C PHE A 212 1.87 4.69 -7.34
N LYS A 213 2.41 5.74 -6.70
CA LYS A 213 3.78 6.21 -6.95
C LYS A 213 4.81 5.12 -6.63
N GLY A 214 4.65 4.40 -5.53
CA GLY A 214 5.52 3.29 -5.15
C GLY A 214 5.48 2.16 -6.19
N ILE A 215 4.29 1.75 -6.63
CA ILE A 215 4.11 0.78 -7.72
C ILE A 215 4.82 1.27 -8.98
N CYS A 216 4.58 2.50 -9.43
CA CYS A 216 5.20 3.03 -10.64
C CYS A 216 6.72 3.07 -10.58
N ARG A 217 7.28 3.35 -9.39
CA ARG A 217 8.72 3.48 -9.18
C ARG A 217 9.45 2.14 -9.13
N ASN A 218 8.87 1.16 -8.44
CA ASN A 218 9.57 -0.06 -8.06
C ASN A 218 9.06 -1.32 -8.77
N SER A 219 8.10 -1.21 -9.69
CA SER A 219 7.60 -2.34 -10.47
C SER A 219 8.33 -2.58 -11.78
N SER A 220 8.32 -3.85 -12.20
CA SER A 220 8.69 -4.28 -13.54
C SER A 220 7.77 -3.66 -14.60
N THR A 221 8.15 -3.76 -15.88
CA THR A 221 7.36 -3.18 -16.98
C THR A 221 6.00 -3.83 -17.15
N GLU A 222 5.95 -5.14 -16.91
CA GLU A 222 4.76 -5.98 -17.00
C GLU A 222 3.75 -5.55 -15.92
N LEU A 223 4.19 -5.52 -14.66
CA LEU A 223 3.37 -5.13 -13.51
C LEU A 223 2.93 -3.66 -13.58
N PHE A 224 3.82 -2.76 -14.04
CA PHE A 224 3.43 -1.39 -14.34
C PHE A 224 2.31 -1.32 -15.38
N THR A 225 2.40 -2.12 -16.45
CA THR A 225 1.42 -2.12 -17.53
C THR A 225 0.05 -2.58 -17.06
N ILE A 226 -0.03 -3.51 -16.11
CA ILE A 226 -1.27 -3.93 -15.46
C ILE A 226 -1.92 -2.76 -14.70
N ALA A 227 -1.17 -2.11 -13.80
CA ALA A 227 -1.66 -0.96 -13.03
C ALA A 227 -2.08 0.21 -13.93
N MET A 228 -1.29 0.47 -14.97
CA MET A 228 -1.55 1.49 -15.98
C MET A 228 -2.82 1.20 -16.78
N SER A 229 -3.04 -0.06 -17.18
CA SER A 229 -4.22 -0.45 -17.94
C SER A 229 -5.50 -0.27 -17.13
N LYS A 230 -5.47 -0.60 -15.83
CA LYS A 230 -6.60 -0.33 -14.93
C LYS A 230 -6.88 1.17 -14.78
N LEU A 231 -5.85 1.99 -14.60
CA LEU A 231 -5.99 3.44 -14.57
C LEU A 231 -6.59 3.99 -15.88
N TYR A 232 -6.14 3.46 -17.02
CA TYR A 232 -6.66 3.85 -18.33
C TYR A 232 -8.14 3.50 -18.51
N ASN A 233 -8.54 2.28 -18.14
CA ASN A 233 -9.93 1.83 -18.24
C ASN A 233 -10.86 2.71 -17.41
N ILE A 234 -10.46 3.03 -16.18
CA ILE A 234 -11.23 3.91 -15.32
C ILE A 234 -11.34 5.32 -15.87
N ALA A 235 -10.24 5.87 -16.40
CA ALA A 235 -10.24 7.18 -17.02
C ALA A 235 -11.12 7.23 -18.28
N CYS A 236 -11.36 6.08 -18.93
CA CYS A 236 -12.29 5.96 -20.06
C CYS A 236 -13.74 5.89 -19.59
N GLU A 237 -14.05 4.91 -18.74
CA GLU A 237 -15.39 4.46 -18.37
C GLU A 237 -16.12 5.43 -17.45
N HIS A 238 -15.39 6.10 -16.55
CA HIS A 238 -15.99 6.95 -15.54
C HIS A 238 -15.84 8.43 -15.88
N VAL A 239 -16.97 9.12 -15.89
CA VAL A 239 -17.04 10.58 -15.76
C VAL A 239 -17.42 10.85 -14.31
N TYR A 240 -16.48 11.35 -13.52
CA TYR A 240 -16.71 11.59 -12.10
C TYR A 240 -17.34 12.97 -11.89
N ASP A 241 -18.47 13.01 -11.18
CA ASP A 241 -19.03 14.27 -10.67
C ASP A 241 -18.27 14.77 -9.43
N SER A 242 -17.51 13.89 -8.78
CA SER A 242 -16.68 14.23 -7.62
C SER A 242 -15.36 14.86 -8.05
N ARG A 243 -15.09 16.04 -7.50
CA ARG A 243 -13.81 16.74 -7.67
C ARG A 243 -12.63 15.91 -7.19
N ILE A 244 -12.74 15.24 -6.04
CA ILE A 244 -11.62 14.48 -5.46
C ILE A 244 -11.25 13.29 -6.34
N ALA A 245 -12.24 12.57 -6.87
CA ALA A 245 -11.99 11.47 -7.79
C ALA A 245 -11.26 11.94 -9.05
N ASN A 246 -11.69 13.06 -9.64
CA ASN A 246 -11.00 13.66 -10.77
C ASN A 246 -9.56 14.08 -10.45
N ASP A 247 -9.35 14.75 -9.31
CA ASP A 247 -8.02 15.20 -8.87
C ASP A 247 -7.07 14.01 -8.67
N VAL A 248 -7.52 12.94 -8.01
CA VAL A 248 -6.73 11.71 -7.80
C VAL A 248 -6.36 11.05 -9.13
N ILE A 249 -7.32 10.88 -10.05
CA ILE A 249 -7.05 10.25 -11.35
C ILE A 249 -6.09 11.10 -12.18
N ALA A 250 -6.26 12.43 -12.19
CA ALA A 250 -5.35 13.34 -12.88
C ALA A 250 -3.92 13.24 -12.33
N ASP A 251 -3.77 13.24 -11.01
CA ASP A 251 -2.48 13.08 -10.34
C ASP A 251 -1.85 11.70 -10.61
N MET A 252 -2.65 10.63 -10.63
CA MET A 252 -2.18 9.29 -11.00
C MET A 252 -1.70 9.25 -12.46
N ILE A 253 -2.45 9.85 -13.40
CA ILE A 253 -2.04 9.96 -14.81
C ILE A 253 -0.71 10.72 -14.91
N GLN A 254 -0.58 11.84 -14.20
CA GLN A 254 0.66 12.61 -14.16
C GLN A 254 1.83 11.77 -13.63
N VAL A 255 1.61 11.00 -12.56
CA VAL A 255 2.61 10.10 -11.98
C VAL A 255 3.02 9.03 -12.99
N ALA A 256 2.07 8.38 -13.66
CA ALA A 256 2.36 7.37 -14.68
C ALA A 256 3.22 7.95 -15.81
N CYS A 257 2.85 9.12 -16.32
CA CYS A 257 3.61 9.85 -17.34
C CYS A 257 5.01 10.26 -16.85
N LYS A 258 5.16 10.60 -15.56
CA LYS A 258 6.46 10.98 -14.98
C LYS A 258 7.43 9.80 -14.90
N PHE A 259 6.95 8.62 -14.48
CA PHE A 259 7.83 7.46 -14.29
C PHE A 259 8.13 6.72 -15.59
N ARG A 260 7.15 6.55 -16.48
CA ARG A 260 7.29 5.81 -17.74
C ARG A 260 6.59 6.54 -18.89
N PRO A 261 7.14 7.67 -19.37
CA PRO A 261 6.50 8.51 -20.38
C PRO A 261 6.26 7.77 -21.70
N GLU A 262 7.18 6.89 -22.11
CA GLU A 262 7.11 6.15 -23.37
C GLU A 262 5.82 5.31 -23.51
N ILE A 263 5.37 4.72 -22.40
CA ILE A 263 4.17 3.88 -22.35
C ILE A 263 2.94 4.73 -22.03
N ALA A 264 3.04 5.61 -21.03
CA ALA A 264 1.87 6.27 -20.46
C ALA A 264 1.41 7.51 -21.24
N PHE A 265 2.35 8.35 -21.70
CA PHE A 265 2.03 9.65 -22.28
C PHE A 265 1.20 9.51 -23.56
N ASN A 266 1.62 8.66 -24.49
CA ASN A 266 0.94 8.46 -25.76
C ASN A 266 -0.51 7.97 -25.56
N LYS A 267 -0.72 7.03 -24.63
CA LYS A 267 -2.05 6.50 -24.30
C LYS A 267 -2.97 7.58 -23.74
N PHE A 268 -2.56 8.28 -22.69
CA PHE A 268 -3.41 9.29 -22.05
C PHE A 268 -3.59 10.55 -22.90
N PHE A 269 -2.56 10.97 -23.64
CA PHE A 269 -2.68 12.13 -24.53
C PHE A 269 -3.72 11.88 -25.63
N LYS A 270 -3.71 10.69 -26.25
CA LYS A 270 -4.74 10.30 -27.22
C LYS A 270 -6.14 10.26 -26.60
N LEU A 271 -6.27 9.72 -25.38
CA LEU A 271 -7.54 9.69 -24.66
C LEU A 271 -8.10 11.10 -24.42
N VAL A 272 -7.26 12.03 -23.94
CA VAL A 272 -7.65 13.42 -23.69
C VAL A 272 -8.07 14.10 -24.99
N LEU A 273 -7.30 13.94 -26.07
CA LEU A 273 -7.66 14.51 -27.37
C LEU A 273 -9.00 13.98 -27.89
N ALA A 274 -9.22 12.66 -27.80
CA ALA A 274 -10.48 12.04 -28.23
C ALA A 274 -11.68 12.58 -27.43
N LYS A 275 -11.55 12.71 -26.09
CA LYS A 275 -12.59 13.28 -25.24
C LYS A 275 -12.84 14.77 -25.56
N LEU A 276 -11.79 15.56 -25.77
CA LEU A 276 -11.90 16.97 -26.14
C LEU A 276 -12.59 17.16 -27.50
N GLN A 277 -12.22 16.38 -28.51
CA GLN A 277 -12.86 16.44 -29.83
C GLN A 277 -14.37 16.13 -29.76
N GLY A 278 -14.78 15.24 -28.86
CA GLY A 278 -16.21 14.96 -28.62
C GLY A 278 -16.96 16.12 -27.96
N CYS A 279 -16.29 16.93 -27.12
CA CYS A 279 -16.89 18.06 -26.42
C CYS A 279 -16.86 19.37 -27.22
N ILE A 280 -15.91 19.51 -28.14
CA ILE A 280 -15.73 20.73 -28.94
C ILE A 280 -16.72 20.71 -30.11
N SER A 281 -17.71 21.60 -30.11
CA SER A 281 -18.64 21.75 -31.26
C SER A 281 -17.88 22.01 -32.58
N ARG A 282 -18.48 21.61 -33.72
CA ARG A 282 -17.91 21.72 -35.08
C ARG A 282 -17.26 23.08 -35.44
N LYS A 283 -17.55 24.16 -34.72
CA LYS A 283 -16.94 25.49 -34.93
C LYS A 283 -15.46 25.60 -34.51
N PHE A 284 -14.97 24.75 -33.60
CA PHE A 284 -13.59 24.84 -33.08
C PHE A 284 -12.65 23.74 -33.62
N SER A 285 -13.17 22.77 -34.35
CA SER A 285 -12.40 21.65 -34.93
C SER A 285 -11.31 22.09 -35.93
N LYS A 286 -11.35 23.32 -36.46
CA LYS A 286 -10.36 23.84 -37.42
C LYS A 286 -9.05 24.32 -36.79
N ILE A 287 -8.94 24.36 -35.45
CA ILE A 287 -7.75 24.88 -34.75
C ILE A 287 -6.76 23.76 -34.39
N PHE A 288 -7.19 22.49 -34.40
CA PHE A 288 -6.41 21.33 -33.95
C PHE A 288 -6.01 20.36 -35.08
N MET A 289 -6.17 20.76 -36.35
CA MET A 289 -5.56 20.12 -37.51
C MET A 289 -4.23 20.79 -37.82
#